data_AF-A0A3B9VNM4-F1
#
_entry.id   AF-A0A3B9VNM4-F1
#
_cell.length_a   1.000
_cell.length_b   1.000
_cell.length_c   1.000
_cell.angle_alpha   90.00
_cell.angle_beta   90.00
_cell.angle_gamma   90.00
#
_symmetry.space_group_name_H-M   'P 1'
#
loop_
_entity.id
_entity.type
_entity.pdbx_description
1 polymer ?
#
loop_
_entity_poly.entity_id
_entity_poly.type
_entity_poly.pdbx_seq_one_letter_code
_entity_poly.pdbx_strand_id
1 'polypeptide(L)'
;MVRISQKAFDRAAEFISLNARPLERARFDYHFASGPISDVLTQLRAFQNNDGGFGHGIEPDLRMPLSSPFATTLAFQVFRDLDVPGNHAAVVEGIKYFERTYDHSIGGWDPVGPRGNGFPRAVWWNYEPIDGRLGLLKQSNPGAEIVGCLHRYSGQIDHVFLQQAIVGVMEAFTALPDDMDFHALLCFMRLAEMAPGPIAEKL
;
A
#
# COMPACT_ATOMS: atom_id res chain seq x y z
N MET A 1 -18.71 -21.72 8.76
CA MET A 1 -17.89 -21.32 7.60
C MET A 1 -18.80 -21.28 6.38
N VAL A 2 -19.14 -20.10 5.89
CA VAL A 2 -20.00 -19.95 4.69
C VAL A 2 -19.17 -20.36 3.47
N ARG A 3 -19.68 -21.26 2.63
CA ARG A 3 -19.04 -21.68 1.37
C ARG A 3 -19.90 -21.20 0.21
N ILE A 4 -19.28 -20.57 -0.79
CA ILE A 4 -19.95 -20.22 -2.04
C ILE A 4 -20.22 -21.49 -2.85
N SER A 5 -21.33 -21.53 -3.59
CA SER A 5 -21.61 -22.64 -4.50
C SER A 5 -20.71 -22.56 -5.74
N GLN A 6 -20.46 -23.70 -6.39
CA GLN A 6 -19.68 -23.73 -7.63
C GLN A 6 -20.27 -22.77 -8.69
N LYS A 7 -21.58 -22.79 -8.86
CA LYS A 7 -22.29 -21.88 -9.77
C LYS A 7 -22.07 -20.40 -9.44
N ALA A 8 -21.99 -20.04 -8.15
CA ALA A 8 -21.73 -18.67 -7.75
C ALA A 8 -20.27 -18.27 -8.05
N PHE A 9 -19.33 -19.19 -7.81
CA PHE A 9 -17.93 -19.01 -8.16
C PHE A 9 -17.73 -18.83 -9.66
N ASP A 10 -18.31 -19.70 -10.50
CA ASP A 10 -18.16 -19.64 -11.96
C ASP A 10 -18.67 -18.31 -12.53
N ARG A 11 -19.79 -17.80 -12.00
CA ARG A 11 -20.32 -16.47 -12.37
C ARG A 11 -19.38 -15.32 -11.97
N ALA A 12 -18.73 -15.41 -10.81
CA ALA A 12 -17.76 -14.42 -10.38
C ALA A 12 -16.50 -14.48 -11.25
N ALA A 13 -16.02 -15.68 -11.59
CA ALA A 13 -14.89 -15.90 -12.48
C ALA A 13 -15.13 -15.30 -13.88
N GLU A 14 -16.30 -15.57 -14.46
CA GLU A 14 -16.72 -15.00 -15.75
C GLU A 14 -16.79 -13.46 -15.69
N PHE A 15 -17.38 -12.90 -14.63
CA PHE A 15 -17.45 -11.46 -14.45
C PHE A 15 -16.06 -10.80 -14.39
N ILE A 16 -15.13 -11.38 -13.62
CA ILE A 16 -13.75 -10.88 -13.51
C ILE A 16 -13.03 -10.97 -14.86
N SER A 17 -13.14 -12.10 -15.54
CA SER A 17 -12.54 -12.31 -16.87
C SER A 17 -13.00 -11.27 -17.89
N LEU A 18 -14.30 -10.94 -17.90
CA LEU A 18 -14.87 -10.00 -18.87
C LEU A 18 -14.67 -8.51 -18.50
N ASN A 19 -14.62 -8.17 -17.21
CA ASN A 19 -14.76 -6.77 -16.78
C ASN A 19 -13.57 -6.21 -15.97
N ALA A 20 -12.76 -7.05 -15.32
CA ALA A 20 -11.71 -6.56 -14.44
C ALA A 20 -10.54 -5.94 -15.24
N ARG A 21 -9.67 -5.17 -14.57
CA ARG A 21 -8.44 -4.67 -15.23
C ARG A 21 -7.45 -5.84 -15.41
N PRO A 22 -6.44 -5.69 -16.30
CA PRO A 22 -5.45 -6.75 -16.51
C PRO A 22 -4.78 -7.26 -15.21
N LEU A 23 -4.48 -6.38 -14.25
CA LEU A 23 -3.90 -6.77 -12.97
C LEU A 23 -4.83 -7.68 -12.16
N GLU A 24 -6.10 -7.32 -11.99
CA GLU A 24 -7.05 -8.15 -11.24
C GLU A 24 -7.33 -9.49 -11.94
N ARG A 25 -7.36 -9.51 -13.28
CA ARG A 25 -7.44 -10.78 -14.03
C ARG A 25 -6.25 -11.68 -13.74
N ALA A 26 -5.03 -11.15 -13.85
CA ALA A 26 -3.83 -11.93 -13.58
C ALA A 26 -3.78 -12.43 -12.12
N ARG A 27 -4.20 -11.58 -11.15
CA ARG A 27 -4.32 -11.99 -9.73
C ARG A 27 -5.35 -13.09 -9.55
N PHE A 28 -6.51 -12.99 -10.20
CA PHE A 28 -7.52 -14.04 -10.17
C PHE A 28 -6.97 -15.36 -10.73
N ASP A 29 -6.31 -15.30 -11.88
CA ASP A 29 -5.75 -16.49 -12.52
C ASP A 29 -4.67 -17.13 -11.65
N TYR A 30 -3.81 -16.34 -11.01
CA TYR A 30 -2.82 -16.83 -10.05
C TYR A 30 -3.45 -17.59 -8.88
N HIS A 31 -4.50 -17.04 -8.25
CA HIS A 31 -5.11 -17.66 -7.08
C HIS A 31 -6.04 -18.83 -7.41
N PHE A 32 -6.66 -18.84 -8.60
CA PHE A 32 -7.79 -19.74 -8.88
C PHE A 32 -7.72 -20.53 -10.19
N ALA A 33 -6.81 -20.19 -11.10
CA ALA A 33 -6.67 -20.84 -12.41
C ALA A 33 -5.21 -21.18 -12.78
N SER A 34 -4.35 -21.37 -11.77
CA SER A 34 -2.95 -21.80 -11.93
C SER A 34 -2.10 -20.86 -12.80
N GLY A 35 -2.47 -19.57 -12.88
CA GLY A 35 -1.67 -18.55 -13.55
C GLY A 35 -0.32 -18.34 -12.85
N PRO A 36 0.76 -18.03 -13.56
CA PRO A 36 2.06 -17.83 -12.95
C PRO A 36 2.18 -16.45 -12.30
N ILE A 37 3.00 -16.35 -11.24
CA ILE A 37 3.34 -15.07 -10.57
C ILE A 37 3.85 -14.02 -11.57
N SER A 38 4.60 -14.45 -12.60
CA SER A 38 5.16 -13.57 -13.63
C SER A 38 4.12 -12.74 -14.36
N ASP A 39 2.91 -13.27 -14.55
CA ASP A 39 1.85 -12.57 -15.26
C ASP A 39 1.31 -11.41 -14.41
N VAL A 40 1.15 -11.66 -13.10
CA VAL A 40 0.76 -10.61 -12.15
C VAL A 40 1.82 -9.50 -12.10
N LEU A 41 3.10 -9.86 -11.99
CA LEU A 41 4.20 -8.89 -11.93
C LEU A 41 4.33 -8.09 -13.23
N THR A 42 4.08 -8.72 -14.38
CA THR A 42 4.07 -8.04 -15.68
C THR A 42 2.97 -6.98 -15.73
N GLN A 43 1.75 -7.31 -15.31
CA GLN A 43 0.65 -6.34 -15.28
C GLN A 43 0.86 -5.26 -14.22
N LEU A 44 1.44 -5.60 -13.07
CA LEU A 44 1.73 -4.65 -12.00
C LEU A 44 2.79 -3.61 -12.41
N ARG A 45 3.78 -4.01 -13.21
CA ARG A 45 4.83 -3.09 -13.69
C ARG A 45 4.28 -1.91 -14.49
N ALA A 46 3.13 -2.08 -15.16
CA ALA A 46 2.48 -0.99 -15.90
C ALA A 46 2.05 0.19 -15.01
N PHE A 47 1.99 0.01 -13.68
CA PHE A 47 1.66 1.05 -12.72
C PHE A 47 2.88 1.73 -12.10
N GLN A 48 4.10 1.23 -12.31
CA GLN A 48 5.31 1.78 -11.70
C GLN A 48 5.91 2.90 -12.56
N ASN A 49 6.19 4.04 -11.94
CA ASN A 49 6.85 5.16 -12.58
C ASN A 49 8.37 5.07 -12.45
N ASN A 50 9.08 5.89 -13.23
CA ASN A 50 10.55 5.98 -13.22
C ASN A 50 11.14 6.44 -11.87
N ASP A 51 10.33 7.06 -11.00
CA ASP A 51 10.74 7.44 -9.66
C ASP A 51 10.67 6.28 -8.65
N GLY A 52 10.21 5.11 -9.09
CA GLY A 52 10.08 3.87 -8.32
C GLY A 52 8.73 3.72 -7.62
N GLY A 53 7.95 4.79 -7.48
CA GLY A 53 6.61 4.74 -6.90
C GLY A 53 5.57 4.24 -7.90
N PHE A 54 4.36 3.99 -7.41
CA PHE A 54 3.24 3.51 -8.24
C PHE A 54 2.14 4.56 -8.38
N GLY A 55 1.54 4.59 -9.56
CA GLY A 55 0.49 5.52 -9.97
C GLY A 55 -0.44 4.88 -10.99
N HIS A 56 -0.70 5.59 -12.09
CA HIS A 56 -1.53 5.12 -13.23
C HIS A 56 -2.91 4.56 -12.84
N GLY A 57 -3.51 5.10 -11.78
CA GLY A 57 -4.81 4.64 -11.28
C GLY A 57 -4.80 3.19 -10.79
N ILE A 58 -3.69 2.75 -10.18
CA ILE A 58 -3.64 1.48 -9.42
C ILE A 58 -4.71 1.45 -8.33
N GLU A 59 -4.87 2.57 -7.61
CA GLU A 59 -6.05 2.90 -6.82
C GLU A 59 -7.19 3.29 -7.79
N PRO A 60 -8.22 2.45 -7.97
CA PRO A 60 -9.28 2.71 -8.95
C PRO A 60 -10.02 4.03 -8.72
N ASP A 61 -10.14 4.49 -7.47
CA ASP A 61 -10.84 5.73 -7.12
C ASP A 61 -9.99 6.99 -7.31
N LEU A 62 -8.72 6.85 -7.69
CA LEU A 62 -7.80 7.95 -7.97
C LEU A 62 -7.11 7.73 -9.31
N ARG A 63 -7.61 8.37 -10.38
CA ARG A 63 -7.11 8.21 -11.76
C ARG A 63 -5.84 9.02 -12.04
N MET A 64 -5.01 9.23 -11.02
CA MET A 64 -3.75 9.97 -11.13
C MET A 64 -2.65 9.09 -11.76
N PRO A 65 -1.91 9.59 -12.78
CA PRO A 65 -0.79 8.86 -13.36
C PRO A 65 0.47 8.91 -12.48
N LEU A 66 0.61 9.95 -11.68
CA LEU A 66 1.77 10.20 -10.83
C LEU A 66 1.86 9.19 -9.68
N SER A 67 3.08 8.98 -9.21
CA SER A 67 3.33 8.20 -7.99
C SER A 67 2.75 8.88 -6.76
N SER A 68 2.24 8.08 -5.83
CA SER A 68 1.95 8.54 -4.46
C SER A 68 2.31 7.47 -3.43
N PRO A 69 2.60 7.83 -2.17
CA PRO A 69 2.83 6.86 -1.10
C PRO A 69 1.66 5.88 -0.95
N PHE A 70 0.40 6.36 -1.03
CA PHE A 70 -0.77 5.47 -0.96
C PHE A 70 -0.86 4.52 -2.14
N ALA A 71 -0.72 5.00 -3.38
CA ALA A 71 -0.75 4.13 -4.55
C ALA A 71 0.41 3.09 -4.53
N THR A 72 1.55 3.47 -3.97
CA THR A 72 2.70 2.58 -3.79
C THR A 72 2.42 1.47 -2.78
N THR A 73 1.68 1.71 -1.69
CA THR A 73 1.32 0.62 -0.77
C THR A 73 0.45 -0.45 -1.43
N LEU A 74 -0.45 -0.08 -2.35
CA LEU A 74 -1.25 -1.08 -3.09
C LEU A 74 -0.38 -2.04 -3.91
N ALA A 75 0.72 -1.58 -4.50
CA ALA A 75 1.66 -2.46 -5.17
C ALA A 75 2.42 -3.36 -4.18
N PHE A 76 2.78 -2.83 -3.01
CA PHE A 76 3.43 -3.59 -1.96
C PHE A 76 2.52 -4.65 -1.32
N GLN A 77 1.22 -4.42 -1.26
CA GLN A 77 0.24 -5.46 -0.90
C GLN A 77 0.32 -6.61 -1.89
N VAL A 78 0.37 -6.33 -3.20
CA VAL A 78 0.53 -7.38 -4.23
C VAL A 78 1.88 -8.10 -4.09
N PHE A 79 2.98 -7.37 -3.86
CA PHE A 79 4.28 -8.00 -3.63
C PHE A 79 4.30 -8.92 -2.41
N ARG A 80 3.62 -8.52 -1.33
CA ARG A 80 3.49 -9.32 -0.11
C ARG A 80 2.61 -10.55 -0.34
N ASP A 81 1.44 -10.38 -0.97
CA ASP A 81 0.51 -11.47 -1.28
C ASP A 81 1.15 -12.58 -2.13
N LEU A 82 2.15 -12.22 -2.94
CA LEU A 82 2.88 -13.13 -3.83
C LEU A 82 4.26 -13.55 -3.29
N ASP A 83 4.61 -13.16 -2.06
CA ASP A 83 5.92 -13.39 -1.44
C ASP A 83 7.12 -12.99 -2.32
N VAL A 84 7.01 -11.85 -3.01
CA VAL A 84 8.08 -11.33 -3.87
C VAL A 84 9.30 -10.97 -3.01
N PRO A 85 10.51 -11.42 -3.38
CA PRO A 85 11.71 -11.15 -2.58
C PRO A 85 12.10 -9.68 -2.64
N GLY A 86 12.68 -9.17 -1.54
CA GLY A 86 13.08 -7.76 -1.43
C GLY A 86 14.12 -7.31 -2.46
N ASN A 87 14.89 -8.22 -3.04
CA ASN A 87 15.87 -7.93 -4.09
C ASN A 87 15.27 -7.81 -5.50
N HIS A 88 13.96 -8.03 -5.66
CA HIS A 88 13.27 -7.81 -6.93
C HIS A 88 13.30 -6.31 -7.28
N ALA A 89 13.70 -5.96 -8.51
CA ALA A 89 13.95 -4.57 -8.91
C ALA A 89 12.80 -3.61 -8.59
N ALA A 90 11.56 -4.01 -8.88
CA ALA A 90 10.37 -3.20 -8.58
C ALA A 90 10.18 -2.92 -7.07
N VAL A 91 10.54 -3.88 -6.21
CA VAL A 91 10.46 -3.73 -4.74
C VAL A 91 11.55 -2.77 -4.27
N VAL A 92 12.79 -2.95 -4.74
CA VAL A 92 13.93 -2.07 -4.42
C VAL A 92 13.64 -0.61 -4.81
N GLU A 93 13.12 -0.40 -6.01
CA GLU A 93 12.73 0.93 -6.50
C GLU A 93 11.63 1.57 -5.64
N GLY A 94 10.64 0.77 -5.23
CA GLY A 94 9.55 1.21 -4.35
C GLY A 94 10.00 1.56 -2.92
N ILE A 95 10.94 0.80 -2.34
CA ILE A 95 11.53 1.10 -1.03
C ILE A 95 12.25 2.45 -1.08
N LYS A 96 13.09 2.65 -2.10
CA LYS A 96 13.79 3.93 -2.32
C LYS A 96 12.83 5.09 -2.54
N TYR A 97 11.68 4.83 -3.15
CA TYR A 97 10.62 5.82 -3.28
C TYR A 97 10.07 6.22 -1.91
N PHE A 98 9.75 5.26 -1.03
CA PHE A 98 9.29 5.56 0.33
C PHE A 98 10.33 6.33 1.15
N GLU A 99 11.59 5.92 1.15
CA GLU A 99 12.66 6.64 1.86
C GLU A 99 12.76 8.10 1.39
N ARG A 100 12.77 8.31 0.07
CA ARG A 100 12.90 9.67 -0.51
C ARG A 100 11.68 10.55 -0.27
N THR A 101 10.49 9.97 -0.15
CA THR A 101 9.23 10.71 0.01
C THR A 101 8.80 10.88 1.45
N TYR A 102 9.55 10.35 2.41
CA TYR A 102 9.33 10.66 3.81
C TYR A 102 9.70 12.13 4.07
N ASP A 103 8.75 12.89 4.60
CA ASP A 103 8.93 14.30 4.90
C ASP A 103 8.92 14.51 6.42
N HIS A 104 10.11 14.81 6.95
CA HIS A 104 10.33 15.07 8.37
C HIS A 104 9.55 16.30 8.87
N SER A 105 9.23 17.26 8.01
CA SER A 105 8.50 18.47 8.40
C SER A 105 7.04 18.18 8.72
N ILE A 106 6.44 17.20 8.03
CA ILE A 106 5.07 16.77 8.27
C ILE A 106 4.97 15.50 9.14
N GLY A 107 6.10 14.85 9.43
CA GLY A 107 6.19 13.67 10.29
C GLY A 107 5.74 12.35 9.62
N GLY A 108 5.87 12.25 8.30
CA GLY A 108 5.44 11.05 7.58
C GLY A 108 5.40 11.23 6.06
N TRP A 109 4.48 10.51 5.42
CA TRP A 109 4.24 10.56 3.98
C TRP A 109 2.93 11.29 3.69
N ASP A 110 2.95 12.32 2.85
CA ASP A 110 1.72 12.87 2.28
C ASP A 110 1.08 11.79 1.38
N PRO A 111 -0.12 11.25 1.71
CA PRO A 111 -0.67 10.07 1.06
C PRO A 111 -0.79 10.18 -0.47
N VAL A 112 -1.12 11.38 -0.97
CA VAL A 112 -1.43 11.64 -2.40
C VAL A 112 -0.70 12.85 -2.95
N GLY A 113 -0.45 13.87 -2.12
CA GLY A 113 0.13 15.14 -2.54
C GLY A 113 -0.84 16.08 -3.29
N PRO A 114 -0.50 17.37 -3.41
CA PRO A 114 -1.38 18.42 -3.93
C PRO A 114 -1.79 18.23 -5.39
N ARG A 115 -0.98 17.50 -6.17
CA ARG A 115 -1.21 17.27 -7.60
C ARG A 115 -2.36 16.29 -7.85
N GLY A 116 -2.80 15.52 -6.85
CA GLY A 116 -3.95 14.62 -6.96
C GLY A 116 -5.22 15.34 -7.37
N ASN A 117 -5.38 16.62 -6.99
CA ASN A 117 -6.55 17.41 -7.33
C ASN A 117 -6.71 17.70 -8.84
N GLY A 118 -5.64 17.53 -9.63
CA GLY A 118 -5.65 17.70 -11.08
C GLY A 118 -6.21 16.52 -11.87
N PHE A 119 -6.59 15.42 -11.22
CA PHE A 119 -7.03 14.19 -11.89
C PHE A 119 -8.42 13.73 -11.42
N PRO A 120 -9.16 12.96 -12.27
CA PRO A 120 -10.43 12.37 -11.88
C PRO A 120 -10.26 11.47 -10.64
N ARG A 121 -11.12 11.65 -9.65
CA ARG A 121 -11.04 10.96 -8.37
C ARG A 121 -12.38 10.97 -7.64
N ALA A 122 -12.57 10.06 -6.71
CA ALA A 122 -13.65 10.13 -5.75
C ALA A 122 -13.45 11.26 -4.72
N VAL A 123 -14.54 11.71 -4.09
CA VAL A 123 -14.53 12.90 -3.22
C VAL A 123 -13.63 12.79 -1.99
N TRP A 124 -13.40 11.57 -1.49
CA TRP A 124 -12.49 11.29 -0.37
C TRP A 124 -11.01 11.46 -0.73
N TRP A 125 -10.68 11.55 -2.01
CA TRP A 125 -9.32 11.84 -2.49
C TRP A 125 -9.06 13.34 -2.71
N ASN A 126 -9.98 14.21 -2.31
CA ASN A 126 -9.74 15.65 -2.34
C ASN A 126 -8.57 16.00 -1.42
N TYR A 127 -7.54 16.58 -2.02
CA TYR A 127 -6.36 17.02 -1.28
C TYR A 127 -6.69 18.22 -0.41
N GLU A 128 -6.25 18.13 0.83
CA GLU A 128 -6.25 19.20 1.82
C GLU A 128 -4.80 19.51 2.17
N PRO A 129 -4.37 20.79 2.07
CA PRO A 129 -3.02 21.19 2.47
C PRO A 129 -2.70 20.77 3.90
N ILE A 130 -1.46 20.33 4.09
CA ILE A 130 -0.93 20.01 5.41
C ILE A 130 -0.37 21.29 6.02
N ASP A 131 -0.93 21.72 7.16
CA ASP A 131 -0.42 22.84 7.94
C ASP A 131 0.42 22.30 9.11
N GLY A 132 1.74 22.39 8.98
CA GLY A 132 2.67 21.80 9.93
C GLY A 132 2.76 20.28 9.77
N ARG A 133 2.09 19.52 10.65
CA ARG A 133 2.22 18.05 10.72
C ARG A 133 1.00 17.32 10.19
N LEU A 134 1.18 16.08 9.74
CA LEU A 134 0.08 15.18 9.45
C LEU A 134 -0.79 14.98 10.70
N GLY A 135 -2.11 15.01 10.52
CA GLY A 135 -3.04 14.52 11.53
C GLY A 135 -2.88 13.01 11.71
N LEU A 136 -3.24 12.49 12.88
CA LEU A 136 -3.02 11.09 13.28
C LEU A 136 -3.51 10.10 12.20
N LEU A 137 -4.70 10.31 11.65
CA LEU A 137 -5.26 9.43 10.61
C LEU A 137 -4.44 9.42 9.31
N LYS A 138 -3.97 10.58 8.85
CA LYS A 138 -3.13 10.67 7.63
C LYS A 138 -1.71 10.18 7.87
N GLN A 139 -1.22 10.25 9.11
CA GLN A 139 0.06 9.66 9.50
C GLN A 139 -0.03 8.13 9.56
N SER A 140 -1.16 7.58 10.03
CA SER A 140 -1.39 6.14 10.11
C SER A 140 -1.73 5.50 8.76
N ASN A 141 -2.57 6.14 7.95
CA ASN A 141 -2.98 5.67 6.63
C ASN A 141 -2.38 6.57 5.53
N PRO A 142 -1.37 6.12 4.78
CA PRO A 142 -0.84 4.75 4.71
C PRO A 142 0.42 4.49 5.57
N GLY A 143 0.87 5.45 6.38
CA GLY A 143 2.22 5.41 6.99
C GLY A 143 2.53 4.17 7.83
N ALA A 144 1.58 3.62 8.59
CA ALA A 144 1.80 2.39 9.36
C ALA A 144 2.06 1.19 8.44
N GLU A 145 1.33 1.08 7.33
CA GLU A 145 1.55 0.03 6.35
C GLU A 145 2.89 0.20 5.62
N ILE A 146 3.28 1.45 5.31
CA ILE A 146 4.60 1.74 4.73
C ILE A 146 5.70 1.26 5.68
N VAL A 147 5.60 1.56 6.98
CA VAL A 147 6.57 1.09 7.98
C VAL A 147 6.65 -0.44 8.00
N GLY A 148 5.52 -1.14 7.90
CA GLY A 148 5.52 -2.60 7.82
C GLY A 148 6.22 -3.12 6.55
N CYS A 149 5.98 -2.47 5.41
CA CYS A 149 6.68 -2.78 4.16
C CYS A 149 8.19 -2.58 4.28
N LEU A 150 8.63 -1.45 4.84
CA LEU A 150 10.04 -1.15 5.08
C LEU A 150 10.65 -2.19 6.03
N HIS A 151 9.95 -2.56 7.09
CA HIS A 151 10.42 -3.59 8.02
C HIS A 151 10.61 -4.95 7.32
N ARG A 152 9.62 -5.40 6.53
CA ARG A 152 9.68 -6.67 5.78
C ARG A 152 10.89 -6.73 4.84
N TYR A 153 11.28 -5.59 4.26
CA TYR A 153 12.40 -5.50 3.31
C TYR A 153 13.62 -4.76 3.87
N SER A 154 13.80 -4.79 5.20
CA SER A 154 14.77 -3.99 5.96
C SER A 154 16.25 -4.20 5.60
N GLY A 155 16.61 -5.31 4.94
CA GLY A 155 18.00 -5.58 4.53
C GLY A 155 18.62 -4.55 3.58
N GLN A 156 17.85 -3.57 3.11
CA GLN A 156 18.28 -2.52 2.18
C GLN A 156 18.04 -1.10 2.70
N ILE A 157 17.68 -0.93 3.97
CA ILE A 157 17.17 0.33 4.53
C ILE A 157 18.06 0.83 5.65
N ASP A 158 18.22 2.14 5.76
CA ASP A 158 18.90 2.76 6.90
C ASP A 158 18.14 2.47 8.21
N HIS A 159 18.83 1.84 9.17
CA HIS A 159 18.22 1.44 10.43
C HIS A 159 17.75 2.62 11.27
N VAL A 160 18.43 3.78 11.21
CA VAL A 160 18.05 4.97 11.98
C VAL A 160 16.74 5.54 11.44
N PHE A 161 16.64 5.67 10.12
CA PHE A 161 15.42 6.06 9.43
C PHE A 161 14.24 5.14 9.76
N LEU A 162 14.44 3.82 9.64
CA LEU A 162 13.39 2.84 9.93
C LEU A 162 12.89 2.97 11.38
N GLN A 163 13.80 3.11 12.35
CA GLN A 163 13.41 3.32 13.76
C GLN A 163 12.65 4.63 13.96
N GLN A 164 13.06 5.72 13.30
CA GLN A 164 12.34 6.99 13.37
C GLN A 164 10.91 6.87 12.83
N ALA A 165 10.73 6.20 11.69
CA ALA A 165 9.42 5.99 11.10
C ALA A 165 8.53 5.09 12.00
N ILE A 166 9.09 4.03 12.59
CA ILE A 166 8.41 3.18 13.56
C ILE A 166 7.92 3.99 14.76
N VAL A 167 8.79 4.80 15.37
CA VAL A 167 8.42 5.63 16.52
C VAL A 167 7.23 6.54 16.16
N GLY A 168 7.29 7.23 15.03
CA GLY A 168 6.22 8.14 14.59
C GLY A 168 4.86 7.45 14.45
N VAL A 169 4.80 6.28 13.80
CA VAL A 169 3.52 5.57 13.63
C VAL A 169 3.02 4.93 14.93
N MET A 170 3.91 4.51 15.82
CA MET A 170 3.53 3.93 17.13
C MET A 170 3.07 5.01 18.12
N GLU A 171 3.61 6.23 18.04
CA GLU A 171 3.06 7.40 18.74
C GLU A 171 1.66 7.72 18.22
N ALA A 172 1.44 7.69 16.91
CA ALA A 172 0.12 7.87 16.32
C ALA A 172 -0.88 6.81 16.79
N PHE A 173 -0.49 5.53 16.81
CA PHE A 173 -1.31 4.43 17.34
C PHE A 173 -1.74 4.68 18.78
N THR A 174 -0.79 5.07 19.64
CA THR A 174 -1.04 5.30 21.08
C THR A 174 -1.96 6.50 21.31
N ALA A 175 -1.96 7.48 20.40
CA ALA A 175 -2.77 8.70 20.50
C ALA A 175 -4.17 8.57 19.87
N LEU A 176 -4.39 7.55 19.03
CA LEU A 176 -5.71 7.26 18.45
C LEU A 176 -6.63 6.60 19.49
N PRO A 177 -7.95 6.81 19.41
CA PRO A 177 -8.90 6.14 20.29
C PRO A 177 -9.05 4.65 19.92
N ASP A 178 -9.55 3.84 20.84
CA ASP A 178 -9.77 2.40 20.62
C ASP A 178 -10.75 2.12 19.45
N ASP A 179 -11.70 3.03 19.21
CA ASP A 179 -12.65 2.98 18.09
C ASP A 179 -12.16 3.76 16.85
N MET A 180 -10.84 3.73 16.62
CA MET A 180 -10.20 4.40 15.48
C MET A 180 -10.82 4.04 14.12
N ASP A 181 -10.60 4.92 13.15
CA ASP A 181 -11.00 4.71 11.77
C ASP A 181 -10.50 3.36 11.21
N PHE A 182 -11.38 2.69 10.47
CA PHE A 182 -11.14 1.36 9.94
C PHE A 182 -9.91 1.30 9.02
N HIS A 183 -9.63 2.33 8.23
CA HIS A 183 -8.48 2.33 7.33
C HIS A 183 -7.16 2.48 8.10
N ALA A 184 -7.14 3.27 9.17
CA ALA A 184 -5.99 3.35 10.08
C ALA A 184 -5.75 2.00 10.77
N LEU A 185 -6.80 1.37 11.31
CA LEU A 185 -6.72 0.05 11.93
C LEU A 185 -6.13 -1.00 10.97
N LEU A 186 -6.62 -1.06 9.72
CA LEU A 186 -6.08 -1.99 8.72
C LEU A 186 -4.58 -1.77 8.46
N CYS A 187 -4.10 -0.53 8.44
CA CYS A 187 -2.68 -0.25 8.25
C CYS A 187 -1.84 -0.76 9.44
N PHE A 188 -2.35 -0.62 10.67
CA PHE A 188 -1.69 -1.17 11.86
C PHE A 188 -1.73 -2.70 11.91
N MET A 189 -2.84 -3.34 11.50
CA MET A 189 -2.89 -4.80 11.37
C MET A 189 -1.85 -5.30 10.37
N ARG A 190 -1.72 -4.64 9.22
CA ARG A 190 -0.70 -4.98 8.21
C ARG A 190 0.72 -4.74 8.73
N LEU A 191 0.93 -3.69 9.53
CA LEU A 191 2.20 -3.47 10.24
C LEU A 191 2.50 -4.64 11.18
N ALA A 192 1.55 -5.06 12.02
CA ALA A 192 1.72 -6.19 12.93
C ALA A 192 2.03 -7.51 12.21
N GLU A 193 1.45 -7.74 11.03
CA GLU A 193 1.75 -8.91 10.17
C GLU A 193 3.19 -8.91 9.62
N MET A 194 3.84 -7.75 9.51
CA MET A 194 5.17 -7.58 8.87
C MET A 194 6.30 -7.25 9.85
N ALA A 195 5.96 -6.74 11.03
CA ALA A 195 6.89 -6.31 12.07
C ALA A 195 7.20 -7.44 13.07
N PRO A 196 8.30 -7.34 13.84
CA PRO A 196 8.70 -8.37 14.79
C PRO A 196 7.89 -8.26 16.10
N GLY A 197 7.99 -9.29 16.93
CA GLY A 197 7.23 -9.49 18.18
C GLY A 197 6.95 -8.21 18.99
N PRO A 198 7.94 -7.40 19.39
CA PRO A 198 7.68 -6.24 20.26
C PRO A 198 6.77 -5.17 19.65
N ILE A 199 6.77 -5.01 18.33
CA ILE A 199 5.87 -4.09 17.63
C ILE A 199 4.49 -4.74 17.51
N ALA A 200 4.45 -6.00 17.06
CA ALA A 200 3.21 -6.74 16.87
C ALA A 200 2.44 -7.01 18.18
N GLU A 201 3.14 -7.19 19.31
CA GLU A 201 2.54 -7.40 20.64
C GLU A 201 1.89 -6.14 21.22
N LYS A 202 2.31 -4.96 20.74
CA LYS A 202 1.76 -3.67 21.20
C LYS A 202 0.54 -3.23 20.38
N LEU A 203 0.38 -3.74 19.17
CA LEU A 203 -0.73 -3.46 18.24
C LEU A 203 -1.90 -4.41 18.48
#